data_AF-A0A352AJ19-F1
#
_entry.id   AF-A0A352AJ19-F1
#
_cell.length_a   1.000
_cell.length_b   1.000
_cell.length_c   1.000
_cell.angle_alpha   90.00
_cell.angle_beta   90.00
_cell.angle_gamma   90.00
#
_symmetry.space_group_name_H-M   'P 1'
#
loop_
_entity.id
_entity.type
_entity.pdbx_description
1 polymer ?
#
loop_
_entity_poly.entity_id
_entity_poly.type
_entity_poly.pdbx_seq_one_letter_code
_entity_poly.pdbx_strand_id
1 'polypeptide(L)'
;MNKEAGISTFRLEGRLVRLVGKDEGKPKRLLVATAEGECCIKLSKYLRRPLAEVLRPGDWLEIAGEQKYKYKTGELKLKAFQVNLKARVKPEELEKLLPSAVTAPVKSSVILCQKSSCRQRGAALVNRAMRESLRDRGLEDQVAIKETGCMKQCKQGPCMVFMPDKARYTQVEPKQVPMLVEKHFAAGANKSLKAKQSATTD
;
A
#
# COMPACT_ATOMS: atom_id res chain seq x y z
N MET A 1 -10.21 34.46 -33.80
CA MET A 1 -8.79 34.38 -33.41
C MET A 1 -8.49 32.98 -32.88
N ASN A 2 -7.84 32.15 -33.69
CA ASN A 2 -7.45 30.79 -33.31
C ASN A 2 -6.27 30.86 -32.34
N LYS A 3 -6.51 30.88 -31.02
CA LYS A 3 -5.44 30.70 -30.04
C LYS A 3 -5.00 29.24 -30.09
N GLU A 4 -4.02 28.97 -30.94
CA GLU A 4 -3.31 27.70 -30.98
C GLU A 4 -2.79 27.39 -29.57
N ALA A 5 -3.13 26.20 -29.07
CA ALA A 5 -2.66 25.75 -27.78
C ALA A 5 -1.14 25.62 -27.84
N GLY A 6 -0.42 26.55 -27.18
CA GLY A 6 1.03 26.56 -27.12
C GLY A 6 1.54 25.24 -26.57
N ILE A 7 2.31 24.52 -27.37
CA ILE A 7 3.07 23.36 -26.96
C ILE A 7 4.48 23.86 -26.70
N SER A 8 4.96 23.70 -25.48
CA SER A 8 6.37 23.95 -25.15
C SER A 8 6.99 22.68 -24.58
N THR A 9 8.30 22.58 -24.63
CA THR A 9 9.01 21.53 -23.92
C THR A 9 9.19 21.91 -22.45
N PHE A 10 9.40 20.91 -21.59
CA PHE A 10 9.79 21.10 -20.21
C PHE A 10 10.87 20.08 -19.83
N ARG A 11 11.70 20.46 -18.87
CA ARG A 11 12.49 19.54 -18.05
C ARG A 11 12.13 19.80 -16.61
N LEU A 12 11.85 18.73 -15.88
CA LEU A 12 11.62 18.80 -14.46
C LEU A 12 12.34 17.66 -13.75
N GLU A 13 12.54 17.92 -12.48
CA GLU A 13 13.27 17.07 -11.58
C GLU A 13 12.38 16.82 -10.37
N GLY A 14 12.25 15.56 -9.98
CA GLY A 14 11.41 15.22 -8.85
C GLY A 14 11.42 13.75 -8.49
N ARG A 15 10.75 13.48 -7.38
CA ARG A 15 10.68 12.16 -6.77
C ARG A 15 9.43 11.42 -7.23
N LEU A 16 9.59 10.17 -7.69
CA LEU A 16 8.45 9.34 -8.06
C LEU A 16 7.62 9.01 -6.82
N VAL A 17 6.37 9.47 -6.77
CA VAL A 17 5.43 9.11 -5.70
C VAL A 17 4.80 7.76 -6.00
N ARG A 18 4.22 7.60 -7.20
CA ARG A 18 3.61 6.33 -7.66
C ARG A 18 3.38 6.29 -9.16
N LEU A 19 3.27 5.07 -9.67
CA LEU A 19 2.81 4.76 -11.02
C LEU A 19 1.28 4.72 -11.06
N VAL A 20 0.65 5.40 -12.02
CA VAL A 20 -0.82 5.46 -12.15
C VAL A 20 -1.25 4.84 -13.48
N GLY A 21 -2.05 3.77 -13.40
CA GLY A 21 -2.58 3.02 -14.54
C GLY A 21 -4.04 2.62 -14.34
N LYS A 22 -4.71 2.21 -15.43
CA LYS A 22 -6.03 1.54 -15.35
C LYS A 22 -5.89 0.02 -15.17
N ASP A 23 -4.74 -0.53 -15.55
CA ASP A 23 -4.45 -1.96 -15.58
C ASP A 23 -3.16 -2.22 -14.79
N GLU A 24 -3.09 -3.34 -14.06
CA GLU A 24 -1.88 -3.81 -13.39
C GLU A 24 -0.76 -3.98 -14.43
N GLY A 25 0.40 -3.35 -14.21
CA GLY A 25 1.57 -3.42 -15.11
C GLY A 25 1.57 -2.48 -16.33
N LYS A 26 0.57 -1.62 -16.52
CA LYS A 26 0.56 -0.63 -17.64
C LYS A 26 0.37 0.81 -17.12
N PRO A 27 1.41 1.43 -16.55
CA PRO A 27 1.30 2.81 -16.09
C PRO A 27 1.04 3.74 -17.28
N LYS A 28 0.03 4.60 -17.15
CA LYS A 28 -0.28 5.64 -18.13
C LYS A 28 0.27 7.00 -17.70
N ARG A 29 0.49 7.18 -16.39
CA ARG A 29 0.98 8.42 -15.79
C ARG A 29 1.95 8.13 -14.64
N LEU A 30 2.85 9.08 -14.40
CA LEU A 30 3.65 9.19 -13.18
C LEU A 30 3.04 10.27 -12.29
N LEU A 31 2.97 10.02 -10.99
CA LEU A 31 2.79 11.07 -9.99
C LEU A 31 4.17 11.40 -9.43
N VAL A 32 4.62 12.63 -9.59
CA VAL A 32 5.98 13.07 -9.26
C VAL A 32 5.91 14.27 -8.32
N ALA A 33 6.60 14.19 -7.19
CA ALA A 33 6.76 15.29 -6.25
C ALA A 33 7.96 16.15 -6.67
N THR A 34 7.71 17.42 -6.93
CA THR A 34 8.70 18.44 -7.29
C THR A 34 8.77 19.51 -6.19
N ALA A 35 9.70 20.46 -6.29
CA ALA A 35 9.78 21.58 -5.34
C ALA A 35 8.49 22.45 -5.32
N GLU A 36 7.75 22.48 -6.44
CA GLU A 36 6.50 23.25 -6.58
C GLU A 36 5.26 22.43 -6.19
N GLY A 37 5.44 21.16 -5.81
CA GLY A 37 4.37 20.25 -5.42
C GLY A 37 4.26 19.01 -6.31
N GLU A 38 3.16 18.28 -6.15
CA GLU A 38 2.92 17.04 -6.89
C GLU A 38 2.31 17.31 -8.26
N CYS A 39 2.88 16.70 -9.30
CA CYS A 39 2.39 16.82 -10.67
C CYS A 39 2.12 15.45 -11.31
N CYS A 40 1.07 15.39 -12.12
CA CYS A 40 0.72 14.20 -12.89
C CYS A 40 1.26 14.30 -14.32
N ILE A 41 2.20 13.42 -14.67
CA ILE A 41 2.86 13.44 -15.98
C ILE A 41 2.41 12.23 -16.79
N LYS A 42 1.85 12.47 -17.98
CA LYS A 42 1.42 11.39 -18.89
C LYS A 42 2.64 10.75 -19.55
N LEU A 43 2.71 9.43 -19.53
CA LEU A 43 3.76 8.70 -20.23
C LEU A 43 3.42 8.51 -21.71
N SER A 44 4.39 8.82 -22.57
CA SER A 44 4.40 8.38 -23.96
C SER A 44 4.35 6.85 -24.06
N LYS A 45 3.75 6.33 -25.14
CA LYS A 45 3.38 4.90 -25.25
C LYS A 45 4.59 3.97 -25.07
N TYR A 46 5.74 4.35 -25.62
CA TYR A 46 6.98 3.58 -25.57
C TYR A 46 7.63 3.56 -24.17
N LEU A 47 7.35 4.55 -23.31
CA LEU A 47 7.89 4.61 -21.96
C LEU A 47 7.14 3.72 -20.94
N ARG A 48 5.93 3.26 -21.26
CA ARG A 48 5.03 2.67 -20.26
C ARG A 48 5.51 1.34 -19.71
N ARG A 49 5.98 0.43 -20.57
CA ARG A 49 6.45 -0.89 -20.14
C ARG A 49 7.84 -0.83 -19.51
N PRO A 50 8.87 -0.24 -20.15
CA PRO A 50 10.23 -0.25 -19.60
C PRO A 50 10.31 0.43 -18.23
N LEU A 51 9.61 1.56 -18.05
CA LEU A 51 9.63 2.28 -16.78
C LEU A 51 8.86 1.56 -15.66
N ALA A 52 7.85 0.75 -15.99
CA ALA A 52 7.11 -0.01 -14.97
C ALA A 52 7.99 -1.07 -14.29
N GLU A 53 8.94 -1.62 -15.03
CA GLU A 53 9.86 -2.66 -14.55
C GLU A 53 11.03 -2.05 -13.75
N VAL A 54 11.45 -0.84 -14.12
CA VAL A 54 12.66 -0.21 -13.56
C VAL A 54 12.35 0.71 -12.37
N LEU A 55 11.26 1.48 -12.44
CA LEU A 55 10.99 2.55 -11.49
C LEU A 55 10.23 2.07 -10.26
N ARG A 56 10.61 2.62 -9.10
CA ARG A 56 9.99 2.35 -7.79
C ARG A 56 9.56 3.66 -7.14
N PRO A 57 8.46 3.66 -6.37
CA PRO A 57 8.14 4.77 -5.49
C PRO A 57 9.37 5.19 -4.67
N GLY A 58 9.71 6.46 -4.75
CA GLY A 58 10.85 7.07 -4.10
C GLY A 58 12.04 7.36 -5.00
N ASP A 59 12.11 6.77 -6.20
CA ASP A 59 13.18 7.02 -7.17
C ASP A 59 13.25 8.49 -7.58
N TRP A 60 14.47 9.01 -7.68
CA TRP A 60 14.72 10.39 -8.11
C TRP A 60 14.85 10.43 -9.63
N LEU A 61 13.98 11.20 -10.27
CA LEU A 61 13.81 11.21 -11.73
C LEU A 61 14.12 12.58 -12.31
N GLU A 62 14.78 12.57 -13.46
CA GLU A 62 14.79 13.69 -14.40
C GLU A 62 13.85 13.35 -15.55
N ILE A 63 12.91 14.25 -15.84
CA ILE A 63 11.83 14.02 -16.80
C ILE A 63 11.83 15.14 -17.82
N ALA A 64 11.91 14.76 -19.10
CA ALA A 64 11.74 15.67 -20.21
C ALA A 64 10.46 15.35 -20.98
N GLY A 65 9.74 16.39 -21.35
CA GLY A 65 8.44 16.25 -21.96
C GLY A 65 7.96 17.47 -22.71
N GLU A 66 6.75 17.36 -23.20
CA GLU A 66 5.99 18.46 -23.78
C GLU A 66 4.85 18.81 -22.83
N GLN A 67 4.63 20.10 -22.64
CA GLN A 67 3.47 20.62 -21.95
C GLN A 67 2.55 21.33 -22.94
N LYS A 68 1.26 21.10 -22.78
CA LYS A 68 0.22 21.74 -23.58
C LYS A 68 -0.75 22.47 -22.67
N TYR A 69 -0.81 23.78 -22.79
CA TYR A 69 -1.77 24.60 -22.07
C TYR A 69 -3.06 24.72 -22.87
N LYS A 70 -4.19 24.30 -22.29
CA LYS A 70 -5.50 24.45 -22.91
C LYS A 70 -6.19 25.70 -22.38
N TYR A 71 -6.12 26.79 -23.16
CA TYR A 71 -6.77 28.06 -22.84
C TYR A 71 -8.27 27.94 -22.56
N LYS A 72 -8.97 27.02 -23.24
CA LYS A 72 -10.42 26.82 -23.07
C LYS A 72 -10.83 26.18 -21.73
N THR A 73 -9.93 25.43 -21.09
CA THR A 73 -10.25 24.65 -19.88
C THR A 73 -9.34 24.96 -18.71
N GLY A 74 -8.39 25.89 -18.85
CA GLY A 74 -7.34 26.16 -17.85
C GLY A 74 -6.45 24.96 -17.54
N GLU A 75 -6.45 23.92 -18.39
CA GLU A 75 -5.83 22.63 -18.09
C GLU A 75 -4.42 22.58 -18.67
N LEU A 76 -3.41 22.42 -17.81
CA LEU A 76 -2.02 22.14 -18.21
C LEU A 76 -1.81 20.63 -18.32
N LYS A 77 -1.41 20.15 -19.51
CA LYS A 77 -1.10 18.73 -19.74
C LYS A 77 0.38 18.50 -19.93
N LEU A 78 0.98 17.79 -18.99
CA LEU A 78 2.36 17.31 -19.11
C LEU A 78 2.39 15.93 -19.75
N LYS A 79 3.24 15.75 -20.77
CA LYS A 79 3.50 14.46 -21.41
C LYS A 79 5.00 14.23 -21.52
N ALA A 80 5.52 13.25 -20.79
CA ALA A 80 6.92 12.86 -20.84
C ALA A 80 7.22 12.09 -22.13
N PHE A 81 8.31 12.47 -22.80
CA PHE A 81 8.93 11.69 -23.86
C PHE A 81 10.23 11.01 -23.38
N GLN A 82 10.79 11.43 -22.25
CA GLN A 82 11.98 10.83 -21.65
C GLN A 82 11.88 10.88 -20.11
N VAL A 83 12.36 9.81 -19.46
CA VAL A 83 12.46 9.70 -18.01
C VAL A 83 13.77 8.99 -17.68
N ASN A 84 14.66 9.68 -16.95
CA ASN A 84 15.95 9.16 -16.52
C ASN A 84 15.96 8.97 -15.00
N LEU A 85 16.46 7.84 -14.53
CA LEU A 85 16.69 7.59 -13.11
C LEU A 85 18.01 8.25 -12.71
N LYS A 86 17.96 9.33 -11.91
CA LYS A 86 19.17 10.02 -11.42
C LYS A 86 19.75 9.36 -10.18
N ALA A 87 18.89 9.01 -9.23
CA ALA A 87 19.28 8.32 -8.01
C ALA A 87 18.20 7.33 -7.61
N ARG A 88 18.62 6.08 -7.38
CA ARG A 88 17.77 5.10 -6.69
C ARG A 88 17.98 5.35 -5.20
N VAL A 89 16.94 5.83 -4.51
CA VAL A 89 17.02 5.97 -3.06
C VAL A 89 17.13 4.56 -2.49
N LYS A 90 18.28 4.23 -1.88
CA LYS A 90 18.40 3.01 -1.08
C LYS A 90 17.38 3.12 0.08
N PRO A 91 16.72 2.03 0.49
CA PRO A 91 15.75 2.06 1.59
C PRO A 91 16.28 2.82 2.82
N GLU A 92 17.58 2.70 3.10
CA GLU A 92 18.31 3.34 4.20
C GLU A 92 18.33 4.89 4.14
N GLU A 93 18.30 5.48 2.95
CA GLU A 93 18.38 6.94 2.78
C GLU A 93 16.98 7.57 2.77
N LEU A 94 15.97 6.77 2.42
CA LEU A 94 14.56 7.09 2.61
C LEU A 94 14.19 7.21 4.09
N GLU A 95 14.78 6.36 4.94
CA GLU A 95 14.61 6.43 6.40
C GLU A 95 15.19 7.70 6.99
N LYS A 96 16.24 8.27 6.40
CA LYS A 96 16.92 9.49 6.90
C LYS A 96 16.23 10.79 6.50
N LEU A 97 15.53 10.81 5.36
CA LEU A 97 14.91 12.02 4.79
C LEU A 97 13.43 12.18 5.11
N LEU A 98 12.78 11.18 5.71
CA LEU A 98 11.39 11.28 6.16
C LEU A 98 11.34 11.47 7.69
N PRO A 99 10.84 12.60 8.20
CA PRO A 99 10.35 12.64 9.57
C PRO A 99 9.12 11.70 9.67
N SER A 100 9.37 10.47 10.12
CA SER A 100 8.46 9.58 10.86
C SER A 100 7.01 9.38 10.35
N ALA A 101 6.72 9.53 9.06
CA ALA A 101 5.33 9.43 8.54
C ALA A 101 5.04 8.29 7.54
N VAL A 102 6.03 7.48 7.11
CA VAL A 102 5.79 6.36 6.14
C VAL A 102 6.18 4.98 6.68
N THR A 103 6.52 4.88 7.95
CA THR A 103 6.49 3.63 8.71
C THR A 103 5.83 3.90 10.05
N ALA A 104 4.52 4.13 10.05
CA ALA A 104 3.79 3.60 11.19
C ALA A 104 4.09 2.09 11.17
N PRO A 105 4.63 1.49 12.24
CA PRO A 105 4.68 0.04 12.33
C PRO A 105 3.29 -0.44 11.95
N VAL A 106 3.16 -1.35 10.97
CA VAL A 106 1.85 -1.86 10.56
C VAL A 106 1.32 -2.56 11.80
N LYS A 107 0.54 -1.83 12.60
CA LYS A 107 -0.03 -2.35 13.84
C LYS A 107 -0.80 -3.58 13.41
N SER A 108 -0.37 -4.72 13.92
CA SER A 108 -1.05 -5.98 13.74
C SER A 108 -2.54 -5.75 13.98
N SER A 109 -3.39 -6.22 13.09
CA SER A 109 -4.82 -5.98 13.27
C SER A 109 -5.66 -7.16 12.84
N VAL A 110 -6.76 -7.36 13.55
CA VAL A 110 -7.73 -8.40 13.24
C VAL A 110 -9.01 -7.73 12.81
N ILE A 111 -9.46 -8.05 11.60
CA ILE A 111 -10.66 -7.50 11.00
C ILE A 111 -11.79 -8.51 11.17
N LEU A 112 -12.86 -8.14 11.87
CA LEU A 112 -14.01 -9.01 12.20
C LEU A 112 -15.29 -8.51 11.52
N CYS A 113 -15.99 -9.40 10.81
CA CYS A 113 -17.28 -9.08 10.23
C CYS A 113 -18.37 -9.02 11.32
N GLN A 114 -18.99 -7.85 11.49
CA GLN A 114 -20.01 -7.60 12.52
C GLN A 114 -21.40 -7.29 11.93
N LYS A 115 -21.63 -7.62 10.65
CA LYS A 115 -22.95 -7.51 10.00
C LYS A 115 -23.90 -8.60 10.55
N SER A 116 -25.22 -8.38 10.38
CA SER A 116 -26.31 -9.23 10.88
C SER A 116 -26.05 -10.74 10.79
N SER A 117 -25.70 -11.26 9.61
CA SER A 117 -25.48 -12.70 9.41
C SER A 117 -24.30 -13.28 10.22
N CYS A 118 -23.21 -12.52 10.39
CA CYS A 118 -22.09 -12.96 11.22
C CYS A 118 -22.42 -12.82 12.72
N ARG A 119 -23.14 -11.77 13.12
CA ARG A 119 -23.62 -11.61 14.51
C ARG A 119 -24.56 -12.74 14.93
N GLN A 120 -25.53 -13.10 14.09
CA GLN A 120 -26.43 -14.24 14.32
C GLN A 120 -25.69 -15.57 14.49
N ARG A 121 -24.50 -15.70 13.90
CA ARG A 121 -23.63 -16.89 13.99
C ARG A 121 -22.57 -16.79 15.09
N GLY A 122 -22.69 -15.82 16.01
CA GLY A 122 -21.80 -15.72 17.18
C GLY A 122 -20.57 -14.81 17.00
N ALA A 123 -20.52 -13.94 16.00
CA ALA A 123 -19.38 -13.01 15.82
C ALA A 123 -19.10 -12.12 17.04
N ALA A 124 -20.13 -11.79 17.84
CA ALA A 124 -19.95 -11.04 19.08
C ALA A 124 -19.15 -11.83 20.13
N LEU A 125 -19.39 -13.14 20.26
CA LEU A 125 -18.65 -14.01 21.15
C LEU A 125 -17.20 -14.18 20.70
N VAL A 126 -16.99 -14.28 19.39
CA VAL A 126 -15.65 -14.34 18.78
C VAL A 126 -14.88 -13.04 19.05
N ASN A 127 -15.51 -11.87 18.91
CA ASN A 127 -14.89 -10.58 19.21
C ASN A 127 -14.52 -10.47 20.70
N ARG A 128 -15.39 -10.92 21.61
CA ARG A 128 -15.08 -10.96 23.05
C ARG A 128 -13.89 -11.87 23.35
N ALA A 129 -13.90 -13.10 22.83
CA ALA A 129 -12.79 -14.03 22.98
C ALA A 129 -11.47 -13.49 22.39
N MET A 130 -11.54 -12.72 21.30
CA MET A 130 -10.37 -12.06 20.72
C MET A 130 -9.81 -11.00 21.66
N ARG A 131 -10.65 -10.14 22.25
CA ARG A 131 -10.21 -9.13 23.22
C ARG A 131 -9.58 -9.76 24.46
N GLU A 132 -10.23 -10.78 25.02
CA GLU A 132 -9.71 -11.53 26.18
C GLU A 132 -8.37 -12.18 25.85
N SER A 133 -8.26 -12.89 24.72
CA SER A 133 -7.01 -13.53 24.30
C SER A 133 -5.86 -12.54 24.05
N LEU A 134 -6.15 -11.32 23.56
CA LEU A 134 -5.14 -10.27 23.42
C LEU A 134 -4.72 -9.70 24.78
N ARG A 135 -5.66 -9.49 25.71
CA ARG A 135 -5.39 -9.03 27.08
C ARG A 135 -4.53 -10.01 27.85
N ASP A 136 -4.91 -11.29 27.84
CA ASP A 136 -4.22 -12.35 28.58
C ASP A 136 -2.77 -12.54 28.09
N ARG A 137 -2.47 -12.07 26.87
CA ARG A 137 -1.14 -12.13 26.25
C ARG A 137 -0.40 -10.78 26.24
N GLY A 138 -0.97 -9.72 26.82
CA GLY A 138 -0.37 -8.38 26.81
C GLY A 138 -0.23 -7.74 25.43
N LEU A 139 -1.09 -8.12 24.48
CA LEU A 139 -1.05 -7.70 23.08
C LEU A 139 -2.06 -6.60 22.73
N GLU A 140 -2.83 -6.09 23.70
CA GLU A 140 -3.89 -5.09 23.47
C GLU A 140 -3.37 -3.79 22.83
N ASP A 141 -2.17 -3.35 23.22
CA ASP A 141 -1.54 -2.14 22.66
C ASP A 141 -0.87 -2.37 21.30
N GLN A 142 -0.60 -3.64 20.96
CA GLN A 142 0.11 -4.05 19.75
C GLN A 142 -0.84 -4.47 18.63
N VAL A 143 -2.00 -5.03 18.98
CA VAL A 143 -2.96 -5.62 18.04
C VAL A 143 -4.29 -4.88 18.09
N ALA A 144 -4.65 -4.20 17.00
CA ALA A 144 -5.93 -3.52 16.90
C ALA A 144 -7.04 -4.46 16.40
N ILE A 145 -8.17 -4.51 17.11
CA ILE A 145 -9.38 -5.15 16.61
C ILE A 145 -10.21 -4.15 15.80
N LYS A 146 -10.46 -4.46 14.52
CA LYS A 146 -11.24 -3.64 13.59
C LYS A 146 -12.54 -4.34 13.23
N GLU A 147 -13.66 -3.71 13.55
CA GLU A 147 -14.97 -4.21 13.12
C GLU A 147 -15.26 -3.74 11.69
N THR A 148 -15.83 -4.62 10.86
CA THR A 148 -16.16 -4.30 9.48
C THR A 148 -17.53 -4.81 9.07
N GLY A 149 -17.98 -4.30 7.91
CA GLY A 149 -19.22 -4.68 7.26
C GLY A 149 -19.15 -6.07 6.61
N CYS A 150 -20.12 -6.34 5.73
CA CYS A 150 -20.26 -7.64 5.08
C CYS A 150 -19.04 -7.95 4.19
N MET A 151 -18.41 -9.10 4.43
CA MET A 151 -17.32 -9.62 3.60
C MET A 151 -17.80 -10.53 2.44
N LYS A 152 -19.10 -10.46 2.09
CA LYS A 152 -19.76 -11.29 1.06
C LYS A 152 -19.65 -12.82 1.29
N GLN A 153 -19.38 -13.24 2.52
CA GLN A 153 -19.25 -14.65 2.93
C GLN A 153 -20.29 -15.02 4.00
N CYS A 154 -21.52 -14.49 3.89
CA CYS A 154 -22.56 -14.62 4.92
C CYS A 154 -22.87 -16.08 5.31
N LYS A 155 -22.81 -17.01 4.33
CA LYS A 155 -23.06 -18.44 4.58
C LYS A 155 -21.96 -19.11 5.44
N GLN A 156 -20.78 -18.51 5.50
CA GLN A 156 -19.59 -19.03 6.19
C GLN A 156 -19.16 -18.13 7.37
N GLY A 157 -20.10 -17.37 7.94
CA GLY A 157 -19.83 -16.56 9.14
C GLY A 157 -19.68 -17.43 10.40
N PRO A 158 -19.00 -16.95 11.46
CA PRO A 158 -18.29 -15.67 11.56
C PRO A 158 -17.01 -15.61 10.72
N CYS A 159 -16.75 -14.45 10.09
CA CYS A 159 -15.56 -14.25 9.26
C CYS A 159 -14.58 -13.28 9.91
N MET A 160 -13.29 -13.60 9.85
CA MET A 160 -12.20 -12.73 10.30
C MET A 160 -11.01 -12.74 9.34
N VAL A 161 -10.21 -11.69 9.39
CA VAL A 161 -8.97 -11.56 8.63
C VAL A 161 -7.86 -11.04 9.54
N PHE A 162 -6.73 -11.71 9.55
CA PHE A 162 -5.52 -11.25 10.22
C PHE A 162 -4.70 -10.36 9.28
N MET A 163 -4.01 -9.38 9.85
CA MET A 163 -3.10 -8.47 9.15
C MET A 163 -1.77 -8.46 9.88
N PRO A 164 -0.62 -8.41 9.17
CA PRO A 164 -0.47 -8.08 7.74
C PRO A 164 -0.56 -9.26 6.76
N ASP A 165 -0.69 -10.49 7.25
CA ASP A 165 -0.65 -11.73 6.46
C ASP A 165 -1.87 -11.95 5.55
N LYS A 166 -2.96 -11.20 5.76
CA LYS A 166 -4.24 -11.30 5.02
C LYS A 166 -4.87 -12.70 5.13
N ALA A 167 -4.55 -13.46 6.17
CA ALA A 167 -5.14 -14.78 6.38
C ALA A 167 -6.61 -14.64 6.75
N ARG A 168 -7.48 -15.27 5.96
CA ARG A 168 -8.93 -15.25 6.15
C ARG A 168 -9.39 -16.54 6.83
N TYR A 169 -10.24 -16.38 7.84
CA TYR A 169 -10.93 -17.46 8.50
C TYR A 169 -12.44 -17.26 8.43
N THR A 170 -13.15 -18.37 8.35
CA THR A 170 -14.60 -18.47 8.24
C THR A 170 -15.09 -19.50 9.24
N GLN A 171 -16.37 -19.42 9.63
CA GLN A 171 -16.99 -20.29 10.63
C GLN A 171 -16.18 -20.38 11.93
N VAL A 172 -15.56 -19.25 12.33
CA VAL A 172 -14.67 -19.27 13.49
C VAL A 172 -15.47 -19.39 14.77
N GLU A 173 -15.06 -20.32 15.61
CA GLU A 173 -15.61 -20.51 16.94
C GLU A 173 -14.79 -19.75 18.01
N PRO A 174 -15.42 -19.26 19.09
CA PRO A 174 -14.72 -18.58 20.17
C PRO A 174 -13.57 -19.41 20.77
N LYS A 175 -13.70 -20.75 20.81
CA LYS A 175 -12.66 -21.66 21.34
C LYS A 175 -11.40 -21.72 20.47
N GLN A 176 -11.52 -21.40 19.18
CA GLN A 176 -10.39 -21.43 18.24
C GLN A 176 -9.55 -20.13 18.30
N VAL A 177 -10.10 -19.07 18.89
CA VAL A 177 -9.48 -17.75 18.95
C VAL A 177 -8.09 -17.76 19.60
N PRO A 178 -7.86 -18.39 20.76
CA PRO A 178 -6.53 -18.43 21.37
C PRO A 178 -5.47 -19.02 20.43
N MET A 179 -5.78 -20.12 19.75
CA MET A 179 -4.86 -20.75 18.77
C MET A 179 -4.58 -19.85 17.57
N LEU A 180 -5.59 -19.12 17.07
CA LEU A 180 -5.40 -18.18 15.97
C LEU A 180 -4.54 -16.98 16.36
N VAL A 181 -4.77 -16.42 17.55
CA VAL A 181 -3.93 -15.36 18.13
C VAL A 181 -2.50 -15.86 18.27
N GLU A 182 -2.29 -17.09 18.72
CA GLU A 182 -0.96 -17.66 18.87
C GLU A 182 -0.23 -17.83 17.52
N LYS A 183 -0.93 -18.41 16.55
CA LYS A 183 -0.41 -18.64 15.19
C LYS A 183 0.05 -17.35 14.50
N HIS A 184 -0.66 -16.25 14.75
CA HIS A 184 -0.46 -14.98 14.05
C HIS A 184 0.34 -13.96 14.84
N PHE A 185 0.31 -14.03 16.19
CA PHE A 185 0.89 -13.00 17.05
C PHE A 185 1.88 -13.52 18.11
N ALA A 186 1.93 -14.82 18.42
CA ALA A 186 2.78 -15.34 19.51
C ALA A 186 4.15 -15.90 19.09
N ALA A 187 4.50 -15.84 17.80
CA ALA A 187 5.91 -15.92 17.40
C ALA A 187 6.45 -14.49 17.43
N GLY A 188 7.16 -14.14 18.50
CA GLY A 188 7.76 -12.81 18.69
C GLY A 188 8.46 -12.31 17.43
N ALA A 189 8.21 -11.04 17.11
CA ALA A 189 8.71 -10.29 15.95
C ALA A 189 8.15 -10.71 14.59
N ASN A 190 7.59 -9.73 13.88
CA ASN A 190 7.69 -9.55 12.43
C ASN A 190 8.20 -10.79 11.65
N LYS A 191 7.30 -11.57 11.06
CA LYS A 191 7.64 -12.56 10.00
C LYS A 191 8.10 -11.86 8.69
N SER A 192 8.91 -10.82 8.81
CA SER A 192 9.64 -10.16 7.72
C SER A 192 11.17 -10.17 7.95
N LEU A 193 11.66 -10.83 9.01
CA LEU A 193 13.09 -11.03 9.25
C LEU A 193 13.40 -12.52 9.51
N LYS A 194 13.25 -13.36 8.48
CA LYS A 194 14.04 -14.60 8.38
C LYS A 194 14.49 -14.79 6.93
N ALA A 195 15.53 -14.05 6.56
CA ALA A 195 16.50 -14.45 5.56
C ALA A 195 17.89 -14.16 6.16
N LYS A 196 18.75 -15.18 6.16
CA LYS A 196 20.03 -15.35 6.91
C LYS A 196 19.77 -15.87 8.33
N GLN A 197 20.25 -17.04 8.74
CA GLN A 197 21.57 -17.62 8.47
C GLN A 197 21.51 -19.14 8.21
N SER A 198 22.36 -19.58 7.28
CA SER A 198 22.82 -20.93 7.00
C SER A 198 24.03 -21.31 7.87
N ALA A 199 24.32 -22.62 7.92
CA ALA A 199 25.48 -23.30 8.53
C ALA A 199 25.38 -23.49 10.07
N THR A 200 25.63 -24.67 10.64
CA THR A 200 26.73 -25.61 10.35
C THR A 200 26.33 -27.04 10.70
N THR A 201 26.76 -27.97 9.84
CA THR A 201 26.79 -29.43 10.01
C THR A 201 27.78 -29.84 11.09
N ASP A 202 27.40 -30.74 11.98
CA ASP A 202 28.18 -31.97 12.30
C ASP A 202 27.24 -33.01 12.94
#